data_AF-A0A484L807-F1
#
_entry.id   AF-A0A484L807-F1
#
_cell.length_a   1.000
_cell.length_b   1.000
_cell.length_c   1.000
_cell.angle_alpha   90.00
_cell.angle_beta   90.00
_cell.angle_gamma   90.00
#
_symmetry.space_group_name_H-M   'P 1'
#
loop_
_entity.id
_entity.type
_entity.pdbx_description
1 polymer ?
#
loop_
_entity_poly.entity_id
_entity_poly.type
_entity_poly.pdbx_seq_one_letter_code
_entity_poly.pdbx_strand_id
1 'polypeptide(L)'
;MAKNSLERYTHYYERWATNQSSRQKAQSDLLQMQEVHLVKLSEIQCEPETQLNFIIEAWQQIVECRRVLKWTYAYGYYLPEAEKAKRQFFEYLQGEAEAGLERLHQCAEKELNGFLNSMGPSKDFNHFRTKLSGLTTVTRNYFENLVRALENGLSDVDAQGEGCSKTGSKNAAGNKAKGGGRGKRGSSKTTDDSGGWACDQCTYMNPKSAATACQMCHIHRR
;
A
#
# COMPACT_ATOMS: atom_id res chain seq x y z
N MET A 1 10.06 19.82 27.41
CA MET A 1 9.08 20.39 26.45
C MET A 1 9.72 20.68 25.10
N ALA A 2 10.77 21.51 24.99
CA ALA A 2 11.40 21.84 23.70
C ALA A 2 11.99 20.64 22.90
N LYS A 3 12.54 19.62 23.58
CA LYS A 3 13.06 18.40 22.90
C LYS A 3 11.95 17.55 22.27
N ASN A 4 10.85 17.33 22.98
CA ASN A 4 9.72 16.52 22.50
C ASN A 4 9.01 17.20 21.31
N SER A 5 8.84 18.53 21.35
CA SER A 5 8.30 19.27 20.20
C SER A 5 9.22 19.22 18.97
N LEU A 6 10.55 19.21 19.18
CA LEU A 6 11.52 19.09 18.09
C LEU A 6 11.52 17.69 17.49
N GLU A 7 11.49 16.64 18.31
CA GLU A 7 11.40 15.24 17.85
C GLU A 7 10.13 14.99 17.02
N ARG A 8 8.98 15.51 17.49
CA ARG A 8 7.71 15.44 16.74
C ARG A 8 7.84 16.14 15.39
N TYR A 9 8.33 17.38 15.37
CA TYR A 9 8.51 18.12 14.12
C TYR A 9 9.43 17.36 13.15
N THR A 10 10.57 16.88 13.63
CA THR A 10 11.54 16.12 12.81
C THR A 10 10.88 14.90 12.17
N HIS A 11 10.14 14.09 12.95
CA HIS A 11 9.44 12.91 12.43
C HIS A 11 8.51 13.24 11.25
N TYR A 12 7.62 14.22 11.41
CA TYR A 12 6.66 14.57 10.36
C TYR A 12 7.34 15.26 9.17
N TYR A 13 8.32 16.12 9.42
CA TYR A 13 9.05 16.81 8.36
C TYR A 13 9.87 15.85 7.50
N GLU A 14 10.60 14.91 8.09
CA GLU A 14 11.38 13.91 7.36
C GLU A 14 10.50 13.05 6.45
N ARG A 15 9.33 12.64 6.93
CA ARG A 15 8.36 11.86 6.16
C ARG A 15 7.69 12.67 5.05
N TRP A 16 7.37 13.93 5.30
CA TRP A 16 6.91 14.87 4.28
C TRP A 16 7.95 15.05 3.16
N ALA A 17 9.22 15.29 3.56
CA ALA A 17 10.32 15.52 2.63
C ALA A 17 10.64 14.27 1.81
N THR A 18 10.62 13.10 2.46
CA THR A 18 10.85 11.79 1.81
C THR A 18 9.77 11.48 0.78
N ASN A 19 8.50 11.79 1.08
CA ASN A 19 7.42 11.61 0.09
C ASN A 19 7.54 12.59 -1.08
N GLN A 20 8.00 13.83 -0.84
CA GLN A 20 8.28 14.78 -1.91
C GLN A 20 9.41 14.29 -2.83
N SER A 21 10.55 13.86 -2.28
CA SER A 21 11.68 13.38 -3.08
C SER A 21 11.34 12.07 -3.81
N SER A 22 10.68 11.13 -3.13
CA SER A 22 10.22 9.87 -3.73
C SER A 22 9.21 10.10 -4.85
N ARG A 23 8.35 11.13 -4.73
CA ARG A 23 7.45 11.54 -5.82
C ARG A 23 8.21 12.04 -7.03
N GLN A 24 9.22 12.89 -6.85
CA GLN A 24 10.05 13.41 -7.94
C GLN A 24 10.80 12.28 -8.67
N LYS A 25 11.32 11.31 -7.92
CA LYS A 25 11.90 10.10 -8.50
C LYS A 25 10.86 9.32 -9.30
N ALA A 26 9.70 9.01 -8.72
CA ALA A 26 8.64 8.28 -9.41
C ALA A 26 8.13 9.00 -10.68
N GLN A 27 8.14 10.34 -10.69
CA GLN A 27 7.83 11.12 -11.90
C GLN A 27 8.89 10.96 -12.99
N SER A 28 10.18 10.96 -12.61
CA SER A 28 11.26 10.70 -13.56
C SER A 28 11.22 9.28 -14.10
N ASP A 29 10.95 8.29 -13.23
CA ASP A 29 10.80 6.88 -13.60
C ASP A 29 9.58 6.68 -14.53
N LEU A 30 8.46 7.38 -14.28
CA LEU A 30 7.29 7.39 -15.16
C LEU A 30 7.62 7.94 -16.55
N LEU A 31 8.34 9.07 -16.64
CA LEU A 31 8.75 9.64 -17.92
C LEU A 31 9.66 8.67 -18.68
N GLN A 32 10.67 8.10 -18.01
CA GLN A 32 11.54 7.09 -18.60
C GLN A 32 10.76 5.85 -19.05
N MET A 33 9.74 5.45 -18.28
CA MET A 33 8.86 4.35 -18.65
C MET A 33 8.11 4.65 -19.96
N GLN A 34 7.54 5.85 -20.09
CA GLN A 34 6.78 6.28 -21.28
C GLN A 34 7.66 6.44 -22.52
N GLU A 35 8.82 7.06 -22.38
CA GLU A 35 9.66 7.45 -23.53
C GLU A 35 10.56 6.33 -24.04
N VAL A 36 10.97 5.40 -23.17
CA VAL A 36 12.00 4.40 -23.49
C VAL A 36 11.51 2.98 -23.23
N HIS A 37 11.10 2.68 -21.99
CA HIS A 37 10.89 1.30 -21.59
C HIS A 37 9.61 0.69 -22.17
N LEU A 38 8.59 1.48 -22.48
CA LEU A 38 7.33 0.98 -23.03
C LEU A 38 7.53 0.38 -24.42
N VAL A 39 8.22 1.10 -25.30
CA VAL A 39 8.58 0.65 -26.65
C VAL A 39 9.43 -0.61 -26.57
N LYS A 40 10.49 -0.58 -25.75
CA LYS A 40 11.37 -1.74 -25.54
C LYS A 40 10.60 -2.97 -25.06
N LEU A 41 9.69 -2.79 -24.09
CA LEU A 41 8.90 -3.90 -23.55
C LEU A 41 7.90 -4.44 -24.57
N SER A 42 7.29 -3.56 -25.39
CA SER A 42 6.42 -3.92 -26.51
C SER A 42 7.14 -4.84 -27.50
N GLU A 43 8.38 -4.51 -27.87
CA GLU A 43 9.22 -5.36 -28.74
C GLU A 43 9.54 -6.71 -28.08
N ILE A 44 9.99 -6.71 -26.81
CA ILE A 44 10.39 -7.93 -26.10
C ILE A 44 9.20 -8.89 -25.90
N GLN A 45 8.03 -8.37 -25.51
CA GLN A 45 6.85 -9.19 -25.22
C GLN A 45 6.00 -9.45 -26.47
N CYS A 46 6.31 -8.82 -27.59
CA CYS A 46 5.53 -8.87 -28.84
C CYS A 46 4.06 -8.47 -28.64
N GLU A 47 3.83 -7.43 -27.83
CA GLU A 47 2.50 -6.87 -27.56
C GLU A 47 2.48 -5.38 -27.87
N PRO A 48 1.40 -4.83 -28.45
CA PRO A 48 1.33 -3.41 -28.75
C PRO A 48 1.33 -2.56 -27.46
N GLU A 49 1.93 -1.38 -27.51
CA GLU A 49 2.03 -0.45 -26.38
C GLU A 49 0.68 -0.15 -25.70
N THR A 50 -0.41 -0.15 -26.46
CA THR A 50 -1.77 0.05 -25.92
C THR A 50 -2.19 -1.03 -24.92
N GLN A 51 -1.65 -2.25 -25.03
CA GLN A 51 -1.85 -3.35 -24.09
C GLN A 51 -0.94 -3.24 -22.86
N LEU A 52 0.02 -2.32 -22.87
CA LEU A 52 0.99 -2.09 -21.78
C LEU A 52 0.63 -0.87 -20.90
N ASN A 53 -0.46 -0.16 -21.21
CA ASN A 53 -0.92 1.02 -20.48
C ASN A 53 -1.12 0.81 -18.97
N PHE A 54 -1.40 -0.42 -18.54
CA PHE A 54 -1.52 -0.78 -17.12
C PHE A 54 -0.25 -0.44 -16.30
N ILE A 55 0.93 -0.44 -16.95
CA ILE A 55 2.20 -0.05 -16.30
C ILE A 55 2.24 1.45 -16.07
N ILE A 56 1.77 2.24 -17.03
CA ILE A 56 1.69 3.69 -16.93
C ILE A 56 0.69 4.09 -15.84
N GLU A 57 -0.47 3.44 -15.80
CA GLU A 57 -1.46 3.65 -14.74
C GLU A 57 -0.90 3.35 -13.34
N ALA A 58 -0.11 2.28 -13.20
CA ALA A 58 0.55 1.94 -11.94
C ALA A 58 1.53 3.05 -11.48
N TRP A 59 2.37 3.56 -12.38
CA TRP A 59 3.31 4.64 -12.07
C TRP A 59 2.60 5.96 -11.74
N GLN A 60 1.56 6.32 -12.48
CA GLN A 60 0.72 7.48 -12.16
C GLN A 60 0.09 7.34 -10.77
N GLN A 61 -0.42 6.15 -10.44
CA GLN A 61 -0.96 5.87 -9.11
C GLN A 61 0.12 6.04 -8.02
N ILE A 62 1.34 5.54 -8.22
CA ILE A 62 2.45 5.71 -7.28
C ILE A 62 2.76 7.21 -7.04
N VAL A 63 2.82 8.00 -8.11
CA VAL A 63 3.08 9.46 -8.03
C VAL A 63 1.99 10.18 -7.22
N GLU A 64 0.72 9.86 -7.46
CA GLU A 64 -0.38 10.48 -6.71
C GLU A 64 -0.45 9.99 -5.26
N CYS A 65 -0.19 8.71 -5.00
CA CYS A 65 -0.09 8.18 -3.64
C CYS A 65 0.99 8.91 -2.82
N ARG A 66 2.19 9.13 -3.39
CA ARG A 66 3.26 9.89 -2.73
C ARG A 66 2.85 11.34 -2.45
N ARG A 67 2.10 11.97 -3.37
CA ARG A 67 1.54 13.31 -3.16
C ARG A 67 0.57 13.32 -1.98
N VAL A 68 -0.33 12.35 -1.89
CA VAL A 68 -1.30 12.26 -0.78
C VAL A 68 -0.55 12.03 0.53
N LEU A 69 0.38 11.08 0.60
CA LEU A 69 1.17 10.81 1.81
C LEU A 69 1.92 12.04 2.31
N LYS A 70 2.56 12.78 1.41
CA LYS A 70 3.22 14.05 1.76
C LYS A 70 2.28 14.95 2.57
N TRP A 71 1.05 15.13 2.10
CA TRP A 71 0.08 16.00 2.79
C TRP A 71 -0.58 15.34 4.00
N THR A 72 -0.68 14.01 4.05
CA THR A 72 -1.19 13.33 5.25
C THR A 72 -0.21 13.47 6.43
N TYR A 73 1.10 13.51 6.20
CA TYR A 73 2.06 13.84 7.26
C TYR A 73 1.92 15.28 7.76
N ALA A 74 1.65 16.24 6.86
CA ALA A 74 1.33 17.60 7.30
C ALA A 74 0.03 17.65 8.12
N TYR A 75 -1.01 16.94 7.68
CA TYR A 75 -2.27 16.80 8.41
C TYR A 75 -2.06 16.19 9.80
N GLY A 76 -1.36 15.06 9.88
CA GLY A 76 -1.09 14.34 11.13
C GLY A 76 -0.30 15.17 12.14
N TYR A 77 0.61 16.04 11.67
CA TYR A 77 1.34 16.96 12.55
C TYR A 77 0.40 17.91 13.31
N TYR A 78 -0.63 18.44 12.64
CA TYR A 78 -1.60 19.37 13.22
C TYR A 78 -2.80 18.69 13.89
N LEU A 79 -2.93 17.36 13.80
CA LEU A 79 -4.01 16.64 14.45
C LEU A 79 -3.86 16.71 15.99
N PRO A 80 -4.89 17.18 16.74
CA PRO A 80 -4.77 17.41 18.17
C PRO A 80 -4.44 16.16 19.00
N GLU A 81 -3.55 16.32 19.99
CA GLU A 81 -3.16 15.20 20.87
C GLU A 81 -4.27 14.73 21.82
N ALA A 82 -5.32 15.54 22.02
CA ALA A 82 -6.48 15.16 22.80
C ALA A 82 -7.37 14.14 22.06
N GLU A 83 -7.40 14.18 20.73
CA GLU A 83 -8.26 13.36 19.87
C GLU A 83 -7.64 11.98 19.60
N LYS A 84 -7.44 11.19 20.66
CA LYS A 84 -6.74 9.89 20.57
C LYS A 84 -7.37 8.92 19.57
N ALA A 85 -8.70 8.79 19.59
CA ALA A 85 -9.41 7.86 18.70
C ALA A 85 -9.22 8.24 17.22
N LYS A 86 -9.38 9.52 16.88
CA LYS A 86 -9.16 10.04 15.51
C LYS A 86 -7.74 9.81 15.05
N ARG A 87 -6.76 10.05 15.91
CA ARG A 87 -5.35 9.81 15.60
C ARG A 87 -5.05 8.35 15.32
N GLN A 88 -5.51 7.43 16.18
CA GLN A 88 -5.32 6.00 15.98
C GLN A 88 -5.97 5.51 14.67
N PHE A 89 -7.18 6.00 14.37
CA PHE A 89 -7.85 5.69 13.11
C PHE A 89 -7.11 6.25 11.89
N PHE A 90 -6.64 7.48 11.96
CA PHE A 90 -5.81 8.09 10.93
C PHE A 90 -4.50 7.32 10.69
N GLU A 91 -3.76 7.00 11.75
CA GLU A 91 -2.50 6.25 11.68
C GLU A 91 -2.71 4.86 11.08
N TYR A 92 -3.83 4.19 11.42
CA TYR A 92 -4.21 2.92 10.81
C TYR A 92 -4.45 3.06 9.29
N LEU A 93 -5.28 4.02 8.87
CA LEU A 93 -5.56 4.23 7.45
C LEU A 93 -4.31 4.64 6.66
N GLN A 94 -3.47 5.50 7.25
CA GLN A 94 -2.20 5.91 6.65
C GLN A 94 -1.27 4.70 6.50
N GLY A 95 -1.15 3.86 7.53
CA GLY A 95 -0.31 2.66 7.51
C GLY A 95 -0.74 1.64 6.44
N GLU A 96 -2.04 1.41 6.29
CA GLU A 96 -2.57 0.53 5.23
C GLU A 96 -2.27 1.08 3.83
N ALA A 97 -2.44 2.39 3.64
CA ALA A 97 -2.13 3.07 2.38
C ALA A 97 -0.62 3.01 2.05
N GLU A 98 0.25 3.25 3.02
CA GLU A 98 1.71 3.13 2.85
C GLU A 98 2.11 1.70 2.48
N ALA A 99 1.61 0.70 3.21
CA ALA A 99 1.91 -0.70 2.92
C ALA A 99 1.38 -1.14 1.54
N GLY A 100 0.24 -0.60 1.09
CA GLY A 100 -0.25 -0.78 -0.28
C GLY A 100 0.69 -0.17 -1.32
N LEU A 101 1.08 1.09 -1.11
CA LEU A 101 1.98 1.82 -2.00
C LEU A 101 3.34 1.13 -2.17
N GLU A 102 3.97 0.69 -1.07
CA GLU A 102 5.28 0.04 -1.16
C GLU A 102 5.23 -1.27 -1.95
N ARG A 103 4.16 -2.06 -1.80
CA ARG A 103 3.94 -3.29 -2.58
C ARG A 103 3.75 -2.98 -4.07
N LEU A 104 2.94 -1.98 -4.40
CA LEU A 104 2.73 -1.54 -5.77
C LEU A 104 4.03 -1.07 -6.40
N HIS A 105 4.76 -0.20 -5.70
CA HIS A 105 6.01 0.37 -6.19
C HIS A 105 7.10 -0.69 -6.37
N GLN A 106 7.23 -1.64 -5.44
CA GLN A 106 8.15 -2.76 -5.59
C GLN A 106 7.85 -3.60 -6.84
N CYS A 107 6.58 -3.86 -7.13
CA CYS A 107 6.18 -4.60 -8.33
C CYS A 107 6.50 -3.82 -9.61
N ALA A 108 6.16 -2.52 -9.63
CA ALA A 108 6.40 -1.64 -10.78
C ALA A 108 7.89 -1.39 -11.07
N GLU A 109 8.75 -1.34 -10.03
CA GLU A 109 10.18 -1.06 -10.19
C GLU A 109 11.01 -2.35 -10.31
N LYS A 110 10.85 -3.32 -9.40
CA LYS A 110 11.74 -4.48 -9.32
C LYS A 110 11.30 -5.64 -10.20
N GLU A 111 10.01 -5.98 -10.17
CA GLU A 111 9.52 -7.13 -10.96
C GLU A 111 9.47 -6.81 -12.44
N LEU A 112 9.07 -5.58 -12.81
CA LEU A 112 9.09 -5.10 -14.20
C LEU A 112 10.49 -5.20 -14.83
N ASN A 113 11.53 -4.86 -14.07
CA ASN A 113 12.92 -4.92 -14.54
C ASN A 113 13.34 -6.34 -14.99
N GLY A 114 12.73 -7.39 -14.47
CA GLY A 114 12.98 -8.76 -14.95
C GLY A 114 12.53 -8.97 -16.39
N PHE A 115 11.42 -8.34 -16.79
CA PHE A 115 10.88 -8.42 -18.15
C PHE A 115 11.56 -7.46 -19.13
N LEU A 116 12.04 -6.31 -18.66
CA LEU A 116 12.81 -5.36 -19.48
C LEU A 116 14.19 -5.88 -19.88
N ASN A 117 14.70 -6.89 -19.16
CA ASN A 117 16.00 -7.51 -19.39
C ASN A 117 15.88 -8.95 -19.90
N SER A 118 14.68 -9.42 -20.24
CA SER A 118 14.51 -10.77 -20.80
C SER A 118 14.91 -10.82 -22.27
N MET A 119 15.34 -12.00 -22.73
CA MET A 119 15.75 -12.25 -24.12
C MET A 119 14.58 -12.45 -25.09
N GLY A 120 13.35 -12.33 -24.61
CA GLY A 120 12.13 -12.54 -25.40
C GLY A 120 10.86 -12.61 -24.54
N PRO A 121 9.72 -12.96 -25.16
CA PRO A 121 8.43 -12.98 -24.49
C PRO A 121 8.39 -14.01 -23.36
N SER A 122 7.77 -13.65 -22.24
CA SER A 122 7.59 -14.55 -21.09
C SER A 122 6.12 -14.85 -20.86
N LYS A 123 5.81 -16.14 -20.62
CA LYS A 123 4.46 -16.55 -20.21
C LYS A 123 4.06 -15.95 -18.86
N ASP A 124 5.04 -15.65 -18.01
CA ASP A 124 4.82 -15.04 -16.69
C ASP A 124 4.43 -13.55 -16.79
N PHE A 125 4.59 -12.93 -17.97
CA PHE A 125 4.23 -11.52 -18.17
C PHE A 125 2.72 -11.27 -17.96
N ASN A 126 1.87 -12.23 -18.33
CA ASN A 126 0.43 -12.14 -18.07
C ASN A 126 0.08 -12.21 -16.58
N HIS A 127 0.84 -13.00 -15.82
CA HIS A 127 0.71 -13.03 -14.36
C HIS A 127 1.15 -11.69 -13.76
N PHE A 128 2.28 -11.14 -14.23
CA PHE A 128 2.74 -9.81 -13.85
C PHE A 128 1.71 -8.73 -14.15
N ARG A 129 1.12 -8.72 -15.36
CA ARG A 129 0.04 -7.80 -15.75
C ARG A 129 -1.11 -7.86 -14.75
N THR A 130 -1.63 -9.05 -14.49
CA THR A 130 -2.75 -9.24 -13.55
C THR A 130 -2.39 -8.74 -12.15
N LYS A 131 -1.19 -9.07 -11.68
CA LYS A 131 -0.69 -8.66 -10.37
C LYS A 131 -0.54 -7.14 -10.26
N LEU A 132 0.09 -6.48 -11.23
CA LEU A 132 0.33 -5.04 -11.20
C LEU A 132 -0.99 -4.26 -11.26
N SER A 133 -1.92 -4.64 -12.14
CA SER A 133 -3.25 -4.02 -12.21
C SER A 133 -4.04 -4.22 -10.92
N GLY A 134 -3.96 -5.41 -10.32
CA GLY A 134 -4.59 -5.71 -9.03
C GLY A 134 -4.03 -4.86 -7.89
N LEU A 135 -2.70 -4.78 -7.76
CA LEU A 135 -2.03 -3.93 -6.78
C LEU A 135 -2.36 -2.45 -6.98
N THR A 136 -2.43 -1.99 -8.23
CA THR A 136 -2.80 -0.61 -8.57
C THR A 136 -4.20 -0.28 -8.05
N THR A 137 -5.16 -1.16 -8.33
CA THR A 137 -6.56 -1.01 -7.89
C THR A 137 -6.69 -1.04 -6.38
N VAL A 138 -6.05 -2.02 -5.71
CA VAL A 138 -6.10 -2.14 -4.25
C VAL A 138 -5.45 -0.93 -3.57
N THR A 139 -4.32 -0.46 -4.09
CA THR A 139 -3.63 0.73 -3.57
C THR A 139 -4.51 1.97 -3.73
N ARG A 140 -5.13 2.15 -4.89
CA ARG A 140 -6.09 3.24 -5.12
C ARG A 140 -7.20 3.25 -4.06
N ASN A 141 -7.80 2.08 -3.78
CA ASN A 141 -8.86 1.97 -2.78
C ASN A 141 -8.39 2.36 -1.38
N TYR A 142 -7.18 1.97 -0.96
CA TYR A 142 -6.63 2.40 0.34
C TYR A 142 -6.49 3.92 0.42
N PHE A 143 -6.01 4.56 -0.64
CA PHE A 143 -5.85 6.01 -0.70
C PHE A 143 -7.17 6.76 -0.79
N GLU A 144 -8.14 6.27 -1.55
CA GLU A 144 -9.50 6.83 -1.60
C GLU A 144 -10.18 6.76 -0.23
N ASN A 145 -10.04 5.64 0.48
CA ASN A 145 -10.56 5.49 1.84
C ASN A 145 -9.89 6.46 2.81
N LEU A 146 -8.56 6.62 2.72
CA LEU A 146 -7.81 7.58 3.54
C LEU A 146 -8.26 9.02 3.27
N VAL A 147 -8.33 9.43 2.01
CA VAL A 147 -8.75 10.79 1.62
C VAL A 147 -10.19 11.06 2.09
N ARG A 148 -11.12 10.12 1.87
CA ARG A 148 -12.51 10.28 2.31
C ARG A 148 -12.62 10.43 3.83
N ALA A 149 -11.86 9.66 4.61
CA ALA A 149 -11.85 9.78 6.06
C ALA A 149 -11.29 11.14 6.53
N LEU A 150 -10.28 11.66 5.84
CA LEU A 150 -9.71 12.99 6.11
C LEU A 150 -10.69 14.12 5.76
N GLU A 151 -11.36 14.03 4.61
CA GLU A 151 -12.40 14.99 4.18
C GLU A 151 -13.58 15.04 5.16
N ASN A 152 -13.92 13.89 5.76
CA ASN A 152 -14.97 13.78 6.79
C ASN A 152 -14.47 14.14 8.21
N GLY A 153 -13.24 14.67 8.36
CA GLY A 153 -12.70 15.08 9.66
C GLY A 153 -12.55 13.94 10.66
N LEU A 154 -12.38 12.71 10.16
CA LEU A 154 -12.23 11.47 10.94
C LEU A 154 -13.42 11.18 11.88
N SER A 155 -14.64 11.63 11.53
CA SER A 155 -15.83 11.48 12.38
C SER A 155 -16.34 10.04 12.50
N ASP A 156 -15.85 9.11 11.67
CA ASP A 156 -16.23 7.69 11.72
C ASP A 156 -15.88 7.01 13.07
N VAL A 157 -14.95 7.59 13.85
CA VAL A 157 -14.62 7.09 15.19
C VAL A 157 -15.68 7.43 16.24
N ASP A 158 -16.46 8.49 16.02
CA ASP A 158 -17.49 8.95 16.95
C ASP A 158 -18.73 8.03 16.85
N ALA A 159 -19.00 7.45 15.67
CA ALA A 159 -20.09 6.51 15.43
C ALA A 159 -19.92 5.15 16.15
N GLN A 160 -18.72 4.83 16.64
CA GLN A 160 -18.47 3.62 17.46
C GLN A 160 -18.52 3.91 18.97
N GLY A 161 -18.58 5.19 19.37
CA GLY A 161 -18.65 5.62 20.78
C GLY A 161 -20.07 5.72 21.33
N GLU A 162 -21.09 5.79 20.47
CA GLU A 162 -22.49 5.87 20.88
C GLU A 162 -23.31 4.70 20.29
N GLY A 163 -23.62 3.72 21.15
CA GLY A 163 -24.77 2.85 20.94
C GLY A 163 -24.56 1.59 20.09
N CYS A 164 -24.14 0.52 20.77
CA CYS A 164 -24.70 -0.80 20.46
C CYS A 164 -26.23 -0.71 20.61
N SER A 165 -26.95 -0.57 19.49
CA SER A 165 -28.40 -0.72 19.44
C SER A 165 -28.79 -1.55 18.24
N LYS A 166 -29.27 -2.75 18.58
CA LYS A 166 -29.93 -3.76 17.76
C LYS A 166 -30.74 -3.14 16.61
N THR A 167 -30.41 -3.50 15.38
CA THR A 167 -31.42 -3.66 14.32
C THR A 167 -31.69 -5.13 14.13
N GLY A 168 -32.70 -5.61 14.87
CA GLY A 168 -33.40 -6.82 14.51
C GLY A 168 -34.26 -6.55 13.27
N SER A 169 -34.20 -7.44 12.30
CA SER A 169 -35.23 -7.56 11.26
C SER A 169 -35.78 -8.98 11.34
N LYS A 170 -37.06 -9.08 11.68
CA LYS A 170 -37.86 -10.31 11.70
C LYS A 170 -38.47 -10.52 10.32
N ASN A 171 -38.49 -11.77 9.86
CA ASN A 171 -39.64 -12.54 9.36
C ASN A 171 -39.08 -13.84 8.73
N ALA A 172 -39.27 -15.04 9.26
CA ALA A 172 -40.47 -15.85 9.52
C ALA A 172 -40.71 -16.92 8.42
N ALA A 173 -40.60 -18.17 8.88
CA ALA A 173 -41.28 -19.41 8.45
C ALA A 173 -40.83 -20.21 7.20
N GLY A 174 -40.25 -21.39 7.49
CA GLY A 174 -40.85 -22.68 7.10
C GLY A 174 -40.18 -23.51 6.00
N ASN A 175 -39.39 -24.55 6.34
CA ASN A 175 -39.81 -25.96 6.35
C ASN A 175 -38.66 -26.96 6.60
N LYS A 176 -39.04 -28.12 7.17
CA LYS A 176 -38.22 -29.30 7.53
C LYS A 176 -37.48 -29.94 6.35
N ALA A 177 -36.27 -30.45 6.59
CA ALA A 177 -35.83 -31.79 6.14
C ALA A 177 -34.59 -32.30 6.90
N LYS A 178 -34.55 -33.62 7.09
CA LYS A 178 -33.55 -34.44 7.79
C LYS A 178 -32.26 -34.63 6.98
N GLY A 179 -31.17 -34.92 7.69
CA GLY A 179 -29.93 -35.55 7.21
C GLY A 179 -28.74 -34.95 7.97
N GLY A 180 -28.03 -35.63 8.87
CA GLY A 180 -27.38 -36.93 8.71
C GLY A 180 -25.98 -36.71 8.16
N GLY A 181 -24.98 -36.45 9.02
CA GLY A 181 -23.62 -36.17 8.55
C GLY A 181 -22.58 -35.94 9.66
N ARG A 182 -21.81 -36.99 9.92
CA ARG A 182 -20.69 -37.11 10.87
C ARG A 182 -19.45 -36.41 10.28
N GLY A 183 -18.76 -35.54 11.02
CA GLY A 183 -17.58 -34.84 10.50
C GLY A 183 -16.63 -34.29 11.57
N LYS A 184 -15.41 -34.83 11.60
CA LYS A 184 -14.30 -34.57 12.52
C LYS A 184 -13.89 -33.10 12.64
N ARG A 185 -13.54 -32.72 13.88
CA ARG A 185 -12.83 -31.51 14.28
C ARG A 185 -11.34 -31.68 13.90
N GLY A 186 -10.86 -30.91 12.93
CA GLY A 186 -9.47 -30.86 12.50
C GLY A 186 -9.00 -29.42 12.44
N SER A 187 -8.20 -29.02 13.43
CA SER A 187 -7.46 -27.77 13.46
C SER A 187 -6.25 -27.91 12.54
N SER A 188 -6.12 -27.07 11.51
CA SER A 188 -4.87 -26.91 10.77
C SER A 188 -4.44 -25.46 10.86
N LYS A 189 -3.39 -25.26 11.66
CA LYS A 189 -2.63 -24.03 11.83
C LYS A 189 -1.30 -24.27 11.14
N THR A 190 -1.08 -23.64 9.99
CA THR A 190 0.26 -23.49 9.39
C THR A 190 0.35 -22.07 8.86
N THR A 191 0.84 -21.19 9.72
CA THR A 191 1.31 -19.84 9.38
C THR A 191 2.72 -20.01 8.81
N ASP A 192 2.89 -19.73 7.52
CA ASP A 192 4.19 -19.65 6.89
C ASP A 192 4.86 -18.33 7.30
N ASP A 193 5.89 -18.44 8.14
CA ASP A 193 6.60 -17.34 8.80
C ASP A 193 7.66 -16.74 7.87
N SER A 194 7.19 -16.02 6.84
CA SER A 194 8.04 -15.20 5.97
C SER A 194 8.41 -13.88 6.65
N GLY A 195 9.06 -13.96 7.82
CA GLY A 195 9.48 -12.78 8.57
C GLY A 195 10.67 -12.06 7.90
N GLY A 196 10.46 -10.82 7.46
CA GLY A 196 11.50 -9.82 7.17
C GLY A 196 11.50 -8.70 8.22
N TRP A 197 12.31 -7.66 8.04
CA TRP A 197 12.25 -6.44 8.85
C TRP A 197 11.98 -5.20 8.00
N ALA A 198 10.97 -4.43 8.37
CA ALA A 198 10.71 -3.14 7.74
C ALA A 198 11.75 -2.11 8.21
N CYS A 199 12.31 -1.35 7.28
CA CYS A 199 13.23 -0.26 7.61
C CYS A 199 12.49 0.88 8.31
N ASP A 200 12.95 1.32 9.48
CA ASP A 200 12.29 2.42 10.20
C ASP A 200 12.35 3.78 9.45
N GLN A 201 13.29 3.89 8.51
CA GLN A 201 13.58 5.11 7.76
C GLN A 201 12.82 5.18 6.43
N CYS A 202 12.82 4.10 5.65
CA CYS A 202 12.18 4.07 4.33
C CYS A 202 11.08 3.03 4.19
N THR A 203 10.71 2.34 5.27
CA THR A 203 9.68 1.27 5.36
C THR A 203 9.91 0.05 4.47
N TYR A 204 10.99 0.03 3.69
CA TYR A 204 11.36 -1.09 2.85
C TYR A 204 11.46 -2.39 3.66
N MET A 205 10.77 -3.43 3.19
CA MET A 205 10.80 -4.76 3.80
C MET A 205 12.09 -5.48 3.41
N ASN A 206 13.05 -5.49 4.31
CA ASN A 206 14.31 -6.19 4.12
C ASN A 206 14.11 -7.69 4.42
N PRO A 207 14.65 -8.60 3.59
CA PRO A 207 14.64 -10.02 3.91
C PRO A 207 15.48 -10.30 5.18
N LYS A 208 15.18 -11.39 5.91
CA LYS A 208 15.98 -11.83 7.09
C LYS A 208 17.47 -11.98 6.78
N SER A 209 17.83 -12.26 5.52
CA SER A 209 19.21 -12.38 5.04
C SER A 209 19.90 -11.03 4.75
N ALA A 210 19.17 -9.92 4.72
CA ALA A 210 19.77 -8.60 4.52
C ALA A 210 20.59 -8.20 5.76
N ALA A 211 21.75 -7.59 5.51
CA ALA A 211 22.62 -7.02 6.53
C ALA A 211 21.88 -5.97 7.39
N THR A 212 22.53 -5.47 8.44
CA THR A 212 21.96 -4.39 9.28
C THR A 212 21.65 -3.12 8.50
N ALA A 213 22.20 -2.91 7.29
CA ALA A 213 21.85 -1.80 6.41
C ALA A 213 20.64 -2.15 5.52
N CYS A 214 19.68 -1.21 5.43
CA CYS A 214 18.55 -1.36 4.53
C CYS A 214 18.99 -1.39 3.07
N GLN A 215 18.46 -2.32 2.28
CA GLN A 215 18.83 -2.45 0.86
C GLN A 215 18.38 -1.29 -0.02
N MET A 216 17.39 -0.48 0.40
CA MET A 216 16.90 0.66 -0.39
C MET A 216 17.54 1.99 -0.01
N CYS A 217 17.66 2.30 1.28
CA CYS A 217 18.22 3.58 1.72
C CYS A 217 19.67 3.47 2.22
N HIS A 218 20.22 2.25 2.31
CA HIS A 218 21.56 1.96 2.86
C HIS A 218 21.77 2.44 4.30
N ILE A 219 20.70 2.79 5.03
CA ILE A 219 20.75 3.19 6.44
C ILE A 219 20.75 1.96 7.34
N HIS A 220 21.63 1.93 8.34
CA HIS A 220 21.68 0.87 9.34
C HIS A 220 20.47 0.91 10.28
N ARG A 221 19.86 -0.26 10.49
CA ARG A 221 18.90 -0.54 11.56
C ARG A 221 19.62 -0.36 12.89
N ARG A 222 19.04 0.45 13.77
CA ARG A 222 19.54 0.65 15.14
C ARG A 222 19.33 -0.60 15.98
#